data_AF-A0A7V9NGZ4-F1
#
_entry.id   AF-A0A7V9NGZ4-F1
#
_cell.length_a   1.000
_cell.length_b   1.000
_cell.length_c   1.000
_cell.angle_alpha   90.00
_cell.angle_beta   90.00
_cell.angle_gamma   90.00
#
_symmetry.space_group_name_H-M   'P 1'
#
loop_
_entity.id
_entity.type
_entity.pdbx_description
1 polymer ?
#
loop_
_entity_poly.entity_id
_entity_poly.type
_entity_poly.pdbx_seq_one_letter_code
_entity_poly.pdbx_strand_id
1 'polypeptide(L)'
;MSAGVFLLIFVAAAIGGAINAVAGGGTLVTFPAIVWLGVPPLSANATSTVALWPGAFGSMWAYRRELAGTRPWLTLFTLPSLAGGVLGALLLLRTSERRFDEVVPFLVLGATLLFVVQRPISRWLSSRTAEYREPEGALKPPSPLFLAGQFGVAVYGGYFGAGIGILMLAALGAMGLTNIHRMNGLKNWGAMCINAVAAATFVASGIVNWPVAIAMAAGGLAGGYGGARLALRVGQQWVRRAVVAIGFSAFLWLMLFR
;
A
#
# COMPACT_ATOMS: atom_id res chain seq x y z
N MET A 1 26.99 -2.38 -4.62
CA MET A 1 25.90 -2.86 -5.50
C MET A 1 26.34 -2.62 -6.94
N SER A 2 26.27 -3.62 -7.83
CA SER A 2 26.67 -3.43 -9.23
C SER A 2 25.64 -2.58 -10.00
N ALA A 3 26.06 -1.93 -11.09
CA ALA A 3 25.16 -1.13 -11.93
C ALA A 3 23.99 -1.97 -12.50
N GLY A 4 24.23 -3.25 -12.78
CA GLY A 4 23.19 -4.19 -13.23
C GLY A 4 22.11 -4.43 -12.17
N VAL A 5 22.48 -4.65 -10.90
CA VAL A 5 21.51 -4.81 -9.81
C VAL A 5 20.70 -3.53 -9.59
N PHE A 6 21.36 -2.36 -9.67
CA PHE A 6 20.66 -1.07 -9.58
C PHE A 6 19.61 -0.92 -10.68
N LEU A 7 19.96 -1.25 -11.93
CA LEU A 7 19.04 -1.18 -13.07
C LEU A 7 17.85 -2.13 -12.90
N LEU A 8 18.08 -3.36 -12.42
CA LEU A 8 17.01 -4.32 -12.16
C LEU A 8 16.03 -3.82 -11.09
N ILE A 9 16.54 -3.25 -9.99
CA ILE A 9 15.71 -2.66 -8.94
C ILE A 9 14.90 -1.48 -9.47
N PHE A 10 15.54 -0.60 -10.25
CA PHE A 10 14.88 0.54 -10.88
C PHE A 10 13.74 0.07 -11.79
N VAL A 11 13.98 -0.92 -12.65
CA VAL A 11 12.97 -1.46 -13.57
C VAL A 11 11.83 -2.14 -12.82
N ALA A 12 12.14 -2.97 -11.81
CA ALA A 12 11.13 -3.60 -10.96
C ALA A 12 10.27 -2.55 -10.24
N ALA A 13 10.90 -1.49 -9.72
CA ALA A 13 10.22 -0.38 -9.08
C ALA A 13 9.39 0.45 -10.07
N ALA A 14 9.86 0.65 -11.30
CA ALA A 14 9.09 1.31 -12.35
C ALA A 14 7.84 0.51 -12.74
N ILE A 15 7.98 -0.81 -12.91
CA ILE A 15 6.84 -1.70 -13.15
C ILE A 15 5.87 -1.65 -11.96
N GLY A 16 6.40 -1.75 -10.74
CA GLY A 16 5.62 -1.64 -9.51
C GLY A 16 4.89 -0.30 -9.40
N GLY A 17 5.54 0.82 -9.72
CA GLY A 17 4.96 2.15 -9.73
C GLY A 17 3.84 2.30 -10.76
N ALA A 18 4.03 1.78 -11.97
CA ALA A 18 2.99 1.75 -13.01
C ALA A 18 1.78 0.91 -12.57
N ILE A 19 2.02 -0.26 -11.98
CA ILE A 19 0.98 -1.13 -11.40
C ILE A 19 0.25 -0.43 -10.25
N ASN A 20 0.99 0.27 -9.40
CA ASN A 20 0.42 0.99 -8.27
C ASN A 20 -0.53 2.10 -8.75
N ALA A 21 -0.16 2.81 -9.81
CA ALA A 21 -0.99 3.83 -10.43
C ALA A 21 -2.30 3.27 -11.03
N VAL A 22 -2.30 2.04 -11.54
CA VAL A 22 -3.48 1.43 -12.20
C VAL A 22 -4.35 0.61 -11.25
N ALA A 23 -3.73 -0.14 -10.34
CA ALA A 23 -4.43 -1.15 -9.54
C ALA A 23 -4.09 -1.12 -8.04
N GLY A 24 -3.04 -0.41 -7.61
CA GLY A 24 -2.67 -0.30 -6.18
C GLY A 24 -1.92 -1.51 -5.61
N GLY A 25 -1.31 -2.33 -6.47
CA GLY A 25 -0.61 -3.57 -6.09
C GLY A 25 0.92 -3.52 -6.25
N GLY A 26 1.52 -2.33 -6.36
CA GLY A 26 2.94 -2.20 -6.72
C GLY A 26 3.90 -2.91 -5.76
N THR A 27 3.63 -2.86 -4.46
CA THR A 27 4.45 -3.50 -3.43
C THR A 27 4.52 -5.02 -3.57
N LEU A 28 3.46 -5.67 -4.11
CA LEU A 28 3.45 -7.11 -4.39
C LEU A 28 4.48 -7.52 -5.46
N VAL A 29 4.92 -6.56 -6.27
CA VAL A 29 5.95 -6.77 -7.29
C VAL A 29 7.31 -6.33 -6.77
N THR A 30 7.40 -5.15 -6.16
CA THR A 30 8.70 -4.59 -5.77
C THR A 30 9.34 -5.32 -4.59
N PHE A 31 8.55 -5.73 -3.60
CA PHE A 31 9.08 -6.36 -2.39
C PHE A 31 9.73 -7.73 -2.69
N PRO A 32 9.06 -8.69 -3.35
CA PRO A 32 9.72 -9.96 -3.70
C PRO A 32 10.92 -9.78 -4.64
N ALA A 33 10.87 -8.80 -5.54
CA ALA A 33 11.97 -8.54 -6.47
C ALA A 33 13.26 -8.14 -5.75
N ILE A 34 13.20 -7.26 -4.75
CA ILE A 34 14.40 -6.86 -4.01
C ILE A 34 14.86 -7.93 -3.02
N VAL A 35 13.95 -8.75 -2.48
CA VAL A 35 14.32 -9.93 -1.69
C VAL A 35 15.06 -10.95 -2.54
N TRP A 36 14.59 -11.19 -3.77
CA TRP A 36 15.26 -12.05 -4.74
C TRP A 36 16.67 -11.55 -5.12
N LEU A 37 16.89 -10.24 -5.08
CA LEU A 37 18.21 -9.62 -5.29
C LEU A 37 19.12 -9.66 -4.05
N GLY A 38 18.71 -10.39 -3.00
CA GLY A 38 19.52 -10.64 -1.80
C GLY A 38 19.35 -9.60 -0.69
N VAL A 39 18.35 -8.71 -0.76
CA VAL A 39 18.05 -7.81 0.36
C VAL A 39 17.26 -8.59 1.42
N PRO A 40 17.71 -8.64 2.69
CA PRO A 40 16.99 -9.34 3.75
C PRO A 40 15.53 -8.85 3.85
N PRO A 41 14.53 -9.74 4.03
CA PRO A 41 13.11 -9.36 3.99
C PRO A 41 12.76 -8.19 4.91
N LEU A 42 13.32 -8.15 6.12
CA LEU A 42 13.08 -7.08 7.09
C LEU A 42 13.51 -5.72 6.53
N SER A 43 14.75 -5.64 6.03
CA SER A 43 15.30 -4.43 5.40
C SER A 43 14.58 -4.11 4.09
N ALA A 44 14.20 -5.11 3.30
CA ALA A 44 13.46 -4.95 2.06
C ALA A 44 12.10 -4.27 2.29
N ASN A 45 11.36 -4.69 3.32
CA ASN A 45 10.08 -4.10 3.69
C ASN A 45 10.23 -2.64 4.13
N ALA A 46 11.19 -2.38 5.02
CA ALA A 46 11.50 -1.04 5.49
C ALA A 46 11.92 -0.11 4.34
N THR A 47 12.83 -0.58 3.49
CA THR A 47 13.33 0.12 2.29
C THR A 47 12.20 0.44 1.31
N SER A 48 11.29 -0.52 1.07
CA SER A 48 10.12 -0.32 0.21
C SER A 48 9.19 0.76 0.77
N THR A 49 8.96 0.75 2.08
CA THR A 49 8.09 1.73 2.75
C THR A 49 8.63 3.15 2.58
N VAL A 50 9.93 3.33 2.81
CA VAL A 50 10.61 4.64 2.62
C VAL A 50 10.58 5.07 1.17
N ALA A 51 10.90 4.17 0.24
CA ALA A 51 10.97 4.48 -1.19
C ALA A 51 9.63 4.88 -1.81
N LEU A 52 8.52 4.29 -1.32
CA LEU A 52 7.19 4.51 -1.88
C LEU A 52 6.39 5.61 -1.17
N TRP A 53 6.84 6.08 0.00
CA TRP A 53 6.16 7.14 0.75
C TRP A 53 5.94 8.44 -0.05
N PRO A 54 6.92 8.97 -0.83
CA PRO A 54 6.70 10.16 -1.66
C PRO A 54 5.56 9.97 -2.67
N GLY A 55 5.42 8.75 -3.22
CA GLY A 55 4.31 8.39 -4.10
C GLY A 55 2.96 8.34 -3.38
N ALA A 56 2.92 7.92 -2.12
CA ALA A 56 1.72 7.97 -1.29
C ALA A 56 1.30 9.43 -1.00
N PHE A 57 2.26 10.32 -0.74
CA PHE A 57 1.98 11.76 -0.63
C PHE A 57 1.40 12.34 -1.93
N GLY A 58 2.01 12.04 -3.08
CA GLY A 58 1.48 12.48 -4.38
C GLY A 58 0.06 11.96 -4.65
N SER A 59 -0.22 10.71 -4.27
CA SER A 59 -1.54 10.09 -4.41
C SER A 59 -2.59 10.75 -3.50
N MET A 60 -2.23 11.10 -2.26
CA MET A 60 -3.08 11.88 -1.36
C MET A 60 -3.33 13.28 -1.93
N TRP A 61 -2.27 13.96 -2.40
CA TRP A 61 -2.36 15.30 -2.95
C TRP A 61 -3.26 15.38 -4.19
N ALA A 62 -3.23 14.35 -5.05
CA ALA A 62 -4.11 14.24 -6.20
C ALA A 62 -5.60 14.21 -5.80
N TYR A 63 -5.92 13.62 -4.65
CA TYR A 63 -7.28 13.49 -4.11
C TYR A 63 -7.66 14.57 -3.08
N ARG A 64 -6.89 15.67 -2.99
CA ARG A 64 -7.10 16.72 -1.98
C ARG A 64 -8.43 17.46 -2.13
N ARG A 65 -9.01 17.52 -3.33
CA ARG A 65 -10.27 18.21 -3.60
C ARG A 65 -11.45 17.38 -3.10
N GLU A 66 -11.34 16.07 -3.21
CA GLU A 66 -12.30 15.05 -2.78
C GLU A 66 -12.36 14.94 -1.25
N LEU A 67 -11.30 15.39 -0.57
CA LEU A 67 -11.21 15.52 0.89
C LEU A 67 -11.82 16.83 1.42
N ALA A 68 -12.15 17.80 0.56
CA ALA A 68 -12.80 19.03 0.99
C ALA A 68 -14.14 18.73 1.68
N GLY A 69 -14.42 19.41 2.79
CA GLY A 69 -15.64 19.17 3.59
C GLY A 69 -15.58 17.96 4.53
N THR A 70 -14.46 17.21 4.57
CA THR A 70 -14.31 16.01 5.44
C THR A 70 -13.41 16.24 6.66
N ARG A 71 -13.15 17.50 7.05
CA ARG A 71 -12.17 17.86 8.10
C ARG A 71 -12.34 17.11 9.43
N PRO A 72 -13.55 17.01 10.04
CA PRO A 72 -13.74 16.27 11.30
C PRO A 72 -13.47 14.76 11.14
N TRP A 73 -13.74 14.22 9.96
CA TRP A 73 -13.42 12.85 9.62
C TRP A 73 -11.92 12.63 9.54
N LEU A 74 -11.21 13.54 8.86
CA LEU A 74 -9.76 13.48 8.73
C LEU A 74 -9.06 13.52 10.09
N THR A 75 -9.48 14.40 11.00
CA THR A 75 -8.85 14.48 12.33
C THR A 75 -9.04 13.17 13.12
N LEU A 76 -10.26 12.65 13.19
CA LEU A 76 -10.57 11.40 13.89
C LEU A 76 -9.91 10.17 13.24
N PHE A 77 -9.76 10.18 11.93
CA PHE A 77 -9.14 9.09 11.17
C PHE A 77 -7.60 9.11 11.23
N THR A 78 -7.01 10.31 11.38
CA THR A 78 -5.55 10.49 11.41
C THR A 78 -4.93 9.89 12.65
N LEU A 79 -5.52 10.11 13.83
CA LEU A 79 -4.96 9.64 15.10
C LEU A 79 -4.76 8.11 15.15
N PRO A 80 -5.78 7.26 14.89
CA PRO A 80 -5.58 5.81 14.87
C PRO A 80 -4.65 5.35 13.74
N SER A 81 -4.60 6.09 12.63
CA SER A 81 -3.68 5.81 11.51
C SER A 81 -2.21 6.04 11.91
N LEU A 82 -1.92 7.16 12.58
CA LEU A 82 -0.58 7.46 13.06
C LEU A 82 -0.19 6.51 14.21
N ALA A 83 -1.06 6.34 15.21
CA ALA A 83 -0.78 5.49 16.36
C ALA A 83 -0.59 4.03 15.96
N GLY A 84 -1.47 3.51 15.09
CA GLY A 84 -1.35 2.16 14.55
C GLY A 84 -0.12 2.01 13.67
N GLY A 85 0.18 2.99 12.80
CA GLY A 85 1.36 2.96 11.94
C GLY A 85 2.68 2.91 12.74
N VAL A 86 2.79 3.73 13.80
CA VAL A 86 3.95 3.69 14.72
C VAL A 86 4.03 2.33 15.41
N LEU A 87 2.92 1.84 15.98
CA LEU A 87 2.90 0.55 16.67
C LEU A 87 3.28 -0.60 15.73
N GLY A 88 2.74 -0.63 14.51
CA GLY A 88 3.08 -1.60 13.48
C GLY A 88 4.55 -1.58 13.11
N ALA A 89 5.13 -0.40 12.90
CA ALA A 89 6.54 -0.25 12.58
C ALA A 89 7.44 -0.69 13.75
N LEU A 90 7.07 -0.35 15.00
CA LEU A 90 7.79 -0.82 16.19
C LEU A 90 7.69 -2.33 16.36
N LEU A 91 6.53 -2.94 16.08
CA LEU A 91 6.36 -4.40 16.09
C LEU A 91 7.25 -5.05 15.03
N LEU A 92 7.38 -4.46 13.85
CA LEU A 92 8.32 -4.94 12.83
C LEU A 92 9.76 -4.89 13.35
N LEU A 93 10.20 -3.75 13.91
CA LEU A 93 11.56 -3.59 14.45
C LEU A 93 11.86 -4.54 15.63
N ARG A 94 10.85 -4.95 16.38
CA ARG A 94 10.97 -5.94 17.46
C ARG A 94 10.89 -7.39 16.97
N THR A 95 10.50 -7.60 15.71
CA THR A 95 10.48 -8.93 15.10
C THR A 95 11.89 -9.28 14.67
N SER A 96 12.40 -10.44 15.10
CA SER A 96 13.71 -10.92 14.63
C SER A 96 13.66 -11.23 13.13
N GLU A 97 14.78 -11.04 12.43
CA GLU A 97 14.86 -11.31 10.99
C GLU A 97 14.34 -12.70 10.61
N ARG A 98 14.71 -13.73 11.39
CA ARG A 98 14.22 -15.10 11.20
C ARG A 98 12.70 -15.22 11.31
N ARG A 99 12.08 -14.60 12.34
CA ARG A 99 10.61 -14.66 12.49
C ARG A 99 9.91 -13.89 11.39
N PHE A 100 10.48 -12.76 10.97
CA PHE A 100 9.90 -11.98 9.89
C PHE A 100 9.98 -12.76 8.57
N ASP A 101 11.14 -13.35 8.28
CA ASP A 101 11.31 -14.24 7.12
C ASP A 101 10.31 -15.40 7.15
N GLU A 102 10.07 -16.02 8.32
CA GLU A 102 9.07 -17.06 8.53
C GLU A 102 7.64 -16.63 8.16
N VAL A 103 7.26 -15.38 8.47
CA VAL A 103 5.90 -14.84 8.30
C VAL A 103 5.68 -14.19 6.92
N VAL A 104 6.74 -13.70 6.29
CA VAL A 104 6.70 -12.96 5.01
C VAL A 104 5.91 -13.64 3.87
N PRO A 105 6.08 -14.95 3.58
CA PRO A 105 5.30 -15.57 2.51
C PRO A 105 3.79 -15.47 2.76
N PHE A 106 3.35 -15.64 4.01
CA PHE A 106 1.93 -15.52 4.37
C PHE A 106 1.43 -14.08 4.23
N LEU A 107 2.26 -13.08 4.53
CA LEU A 107 1.93 -11.67 4.30
C LEU A 107 1.79 -11.36 2.80
N VAL A 108 2.71 -11.87 1.97
CA VAL A 108 2.63 -11.74 0.51
C VAL A 108 1.40 -12.43 -0.04
N LEU A 109 1.09 -13.64 0.43
CA LEU A 109 -0.12 -14.37 0.05
C LEU A 109 -1.38 -13.59 0.47
N GLY A 110 -1.45 -13.12 1.71
CA GLY A 110 -2.56 -12.32 2.22
C GLY A 110 -2.79 -11.06 1.39
N ALA A 111 -1.73 -10.30 1.11
CA ALA A 111 -1.80 -9.12 0.26
C ALA A 111 -2.22 -9.46 -1.19
N THR A 112 -1.78 -10.61 -1.71
CA THR A 112 -2.19 -11.11 -3.04
C THR A 112 -3.68 -11.47 -3.06
N LEU A 113 -4.18 -12.16 -2.04
CA LEU A 113 -5.59 -12.50 -1.90
C LEU A 113 -6.46 -11.24 -1.76
N LEU A 114 -6.03 -10.27 -0.95
CA LEU A 114 -6.66 -8.95 -0.86
C LEU A 114 -6.75 -8.29 -2.24
N PHE A 115 -5.66 -8.32 -3.01
CA PHE A 115 -5.63 -7.78 -4.37
C PHE A 115 -6.56 -8.53 -5.34
N VAL A 116 -6.72 -9.85 -5.19
CA VAL A 116 -7.70 -10.63 -5.95
C VAL A 116 -9.13 -10.15 -5.64
N VAL A 117 -9.48 -9.99 -4.36
CA VAL A 117 -10.83 -9.59 -3.92
C VAL A 117 -11.12 -8.09 -4.04
N GLN A 118 -10.11 -7.25 -4.29
CA GLN A 118 -10.28 -5.81 -4.49
C GLN A 118 -11.33 -5.48 -5.56
N ARG A 119 -11.35 -6.20 -6.69
CA ARG A 119 -12.30 -5.94 -7.79
C ARG A 119 -13.75 -6.24 -7.43
N PRO A 120 -14.10 -7.44 -6.90
CA PRO A 120 -15.47 -7.69 -6.46
C PRO A 120 -15.91 -6.74 -5.34
N ILE A 121 -15.02 -6.41 -4.39
CA ILE A 121 -15.31 -5.41 -3.35
C ILE A 121 -15.62 -4.04 -3.99
N SER A 122 -14.76 -3.55 -4.89
CA SER A 122 -14.98 -2.28 -5.56
C SER A 122 -16.28 -2.27 -6.38
N ARG A 123 -16.63 -3.36 -7.05
CA ARG A 123 -17.89 -3.48 -7.81
C ARG A 123 -19.10 -3.46 -6.90
N TRP A 124 -19.06 -4.21 -5.81
CA TRP A 124 -20.12 -4.23 -4.79
C TRP A 124 -20.34 -2.83 -4.22
N LEU A 125 -19.26 -2.11 -3.92
CA LEU A 125 -19.33 -0.72 -3.45
C LEU A 125 -19.92 0.21 -4.52
N SER A 126 -19.43 0.15 -5.76
CA SER A 126 -19.94 0.99 -6.85
C SER A 126 -21.40 0.74 -7.20
N SER A 127 -21.89 -0.50 -7.06
CA SER A 127 -23.31 -0.82 -7.29
C SER A 127 -24.24 -0.15 -6.28
N ARG A 128 -23.77 0.10 -5.04
CA ARG A 128 -24.51 0.84 -4.02
C ARG A 128 -24.45 2.35 -4.19
N THR A 129 -23.48 2.86 -4.95
CA THR A 129 -23.33 4.29 -5.26
C THR A 129 -24.33 4.77 -6.31
N ALA A 130 -24.73 3.90 -7.25
CA ALA A 130 -25.62 4.25 -8.36
C ALA A 130 -27.03 4.67 -7.88
N GLU A 131 -27.46 4.22 -6.69
CA GLU A 131 -28.76 4.53 -6.09
C GLU A 131 -28.75 5.71 -5.12
N TYR A 132 -27.57 6.17 -4.65
CA TYR A 132 -27.50 7.15 -3.56
C TYR A 132 -26.56 8.32 -3.91
N ARG A 133 -27.14 9.43 -4.37
CA ARG A 133 -26.47 10.75 -4.32
C ARG A 133 -26.47 11.19 -2.86
N GLU A 134 -25.30 11.15 -2.21
CA GLU A 134 -25.18 11.79 -0.89
C GLU A 134 -25.65 13.26 -1.00
N PRO A 135 -26.58 13.70 -0.12
CA PRO A 135 -26.90 15.11 0.00
C PRO A 135 -25.62 15.88 0.33
N GLU A 136 -25.46 17.09 -0.19
CA GLU A 136 -24.44 18.04 0.28
C GLU A 136 -24.70 18.38 1.76
N GLY A 137 -24.17 17.57 2.67
CA GLY A 137 -24.41 17.72 4.10
C GLY A 137 -23.72 16.64 4.92
N ALA A 138 -22.63 17.04 5.58
CA ALA A 138 -21.87 16.38 6.65
C ALA A 138 -21.91 14.83 6.69
N LEU A 139 -20.81 14.19 6.29
CA LEU A 139 -20.53 12.78 6.61
C LEU A 139 -20.80 12.52 8.11
N LYS A 140 -21.63 11.50 8.40
CA LYS A 140 -21.80 11.01 9.77
C LYS A 140 -20.42 10.69 10.35
N PRO A 141 -20.09 11.13 11.58
CA PRO A 141 -18.78 10.90 12.17
C PRO A 141 -18.44 9.40 12.21
N PRO A 142 -17.14 9.04 12.11
CA PRO A 142 -16.74 7.66 12.11
C PRO A 142 -17.12 6.99 13.44
N SER A 143 -17.76 5.81 13.38
CA SER A 143 -18.09 5.04 14.58
C SER A 143 -16.83 4.62 15.35
N PRO A 144 -16.88 4.48 16.69
CA PRO A 144 -15.75 3.99 17.48
C PRO A 144 -15.23 2.62 17.00
N LEU A 145 -16.13 1.72 16.58
CA LEU A 145 -15.76 0.42 16.03
C LEU A 145 -14.94 0.55 14.75
N PHE A 146 -15.29 1.49 13.88
CA PHE A 146 -14.49 1.76 12.69
C PHE A 146 -13.13 2.35 13.03
N LEU A 147 -13.05 3.27 14.00
CA LEU A 147 -11.77 3.84 14.42
C LEU A 147 -10.85 2.76 15.00
N ALA A 148 -11.40 1.81 15.76
CA ALA A 148 -10.67 0.63 16.23
C ALA A 148 -10.24 -0.29 15.07
N GLY A 149 -11.11 -0.50 14.09
CA GLY A 149 -10.77 -1.23 12.86
C GLY A 149 -9.66 -0.55 12.06
N GLN A 150 -9.73 0.78 11.91
CA GLN A 150 -8.70 1.58 11.24
C GLN A 150 -7.37 1.50 11.99
N PHE A 151 -7.39 1.53 13.32
CA PHE A 151 -6.18 1.31 14.12
C PHE A 151 -5.56 -0.06 13.82
N GLY A 152 -6.36 -1.13 13.78
CA GLY A 152 -5.88 -2.48 13.41
C GLY A 152 -5.30 -2.53 11.98
N VAL A 153 -5.98 -1.91 11.01
CA VAL A 153 -5.48 -1.77 9.63
C VAL A 153 -4.16 -0.98 9.59
N ALA A 154 -4.03 0.04 10.43
CA ALA A 154 -2.82 0.84 10.54
C ALA A 154 -1.66 0.11 11.22
N VAL A 155 -1.92 -0.75 12.21
CA VAL A 155 -0.91 -1.65 12.78
C VAL A 155 -0.38 -2.59 11.72
N TYR A 156 -1.25 -3.24 10.96
CA TYR A 156 -0.84 -4.06 9.81
C TYR A 156 -0.08 -3.23 8.76
N GLY A 157 -0.58 -2.03 8.49
CA GLY A 157 0.00 -1.10 7.53
C GLY A 157 1.42 -0.65 7.89
N GLY A 158 1.68 -0.35 9.16
CA GLY A 158 3.02 -0.03 9.66
C GLY A 158 3.95 -1.24 9.71
N TYR A 159 3.40 -2.46 9.89
CA TYR A 159 4.18 -3.69 9.93
C TYR A 159 4.63 -4.15 8.54
N PHE A 160 3.73 -4.21 7.56
CA PHE A 160 4.01 -4.72 6.20
C PHE A 160 3.53 -3.82 5.06
N GLY A 161 2.44 -3.06 5.26
CA GLY A 161 1.97 -2.06 4.29
C GLY A 161 1.32 -2.59 3.01
N ALA A 162 1.68 -3.77 2.49
CA ALA A 162 1.11 -4.27 1.25
C ALA A 162 -0.40 -4.55 1.38
N GLY A 163 -1.22 -4.08 0.43
CA GLY A 163 -2.67 -4.31 0.44
C GLY A 163 -3.47 -3.48 1.45
N ILE A 164 -2.82 -2.61 2.25
CA ILE A 164 -3.49 -1.73 3.23
C ILE A 164 -4.62 -0.89 2.63
N GLY A 165 -4.44 -0.37 1.41
CA GLY A 165 -5.45 0.42 0.73
C GLY A 165 -6.75 -0.35 0.47
N ILE A 166 -6.65 -1.65 0.24
CA ILE A 166 -7.80 -2.53 0.00
C ILE A 166 -8.56 -2.77 1.30
N LEU A 167 -7.83 -3.00 2.40
CA LEU A 167 -8.41 -3.12 3.75
C LEU A 167 -9.16 -1.83 4.14
N MET A 168 -8.56 -0.66 3.90
CA MET A 168 -9.22 0.63 4.17
C MET A 168 -10.48 0.83 3.31
N LEU A 169 -10.44 0.52 2.01
CA LEU A 169 -11.61 0.63 1.15
C LEU A 169 -12.74 -0.32 1.57
N ALA A 170 -12.39 -1.55 1.97
CA ALA A 170 -13.37 -2.51 2.49
C ALA A 170 -13.99 -2.01 3.81
N ALA A 171 -13.19 -1.48 4.74
CA ALA A 171 -13.68 -0.94 6.00
C ALA A 171 -14.57 0.29 5.80
N LEU A 172 -14.14 1.25 4.97
CA LEU A 172 -14.94 2.44 4.62
C LEU A 172 -16.26 2.04 3.96
N GLY A 173 -16.23 1.02 3.10
CA GLY A 173 -17.40 0.50 2.43
C GLY A 173 -18.38 -0.21 3.37
N ALA A 174 -17.87 -0.97 4.34
CA ALA A 174 -18.67 -1.63 5.37
C ALA A 174 -19.39 -0.63 6.28
N MET A 175 -18.86 0.59 6.47
CA MET A 175 -19.55 1.67 7.16
C MET A 175 -20.69 2.32 6.36
N GLY A 176 -20.85 1.97 5.09
CA GLY A 176 -21.86 2.55 4.22
C GLY A 176 -21.41 3.80 3.48
N LEU A 177 -20.11 4.14 3.44
CA LEU A 177 -19.63 5.13 2.47
C LEU A 177 -19.78 4.55 1.06
N THR A 178 -20.49 5.27 0.21
CA THR A 178 -20.74 4.86 -1.18
C THR A 178 -19.94 5.68 -2.19
N ASN A 179 -19.49 6.89 -1.84
CA ASN A 179 -18.74 7.74 -2.76
C ASN A 179 -17.28 7.26 -2.93
N ILE A 180 -17.01 6.57 -4.04
CA ILE A 180 -15.71 5.96 -4.34
C ILE A 180 -14.55 6.98 -4.42
N HIS A 181 -14.80 8.20 -4.87
CA HIS A 181 -13.78 9.24 -4.96
C HIS A 181 -13.37 9.72 -3.58
N ARG A 182 -14.35 9.95 -2.70
CA ARG A 182 -14.10 10.34 -1.31
C ARG A 182 -13.44 9.20 -0.51
N MET A 183 -13.87 7.96 -0.71
CA MET A 183 -13.24 6.78 -0.10
C MET A 183 -11.78 6.65 -0.54
N ASN A 184 -11.47 6.88 -1.81
CA ASN A 184 -10.09 6.88 -2.30
C ASN A 184 -9.26 8.02 -1.70
N GLY A 185 -9.86 9.20 -1.50
CA GLY A 185 -9.22 10.30 -0.76
C GLY A 185 -8.87 9.90 0.67
N LEU A 186 -9.84 9.38 1.43
CA LEU A 186 -9.62 8.93 2.82
C LEU A 186 -8.58 7.81 2.92
N LYS A 187 -8.66 6.81 2.02
CA LYS A 187 -7.69 5.73 1.89
C LYS A 187 -6.28 6.26 1.63
N ASN A 188 -6.12 7.17 0.68
CA ASN A 188 -4.80 7.74 0.34
C ASN A 188 -4.25 8.59 1.49
N TRP A 189 -5.12 9.35 2.19
CA TRP A 189 -4.75 10.08 3.40
C TRP A 189 -4.24 9.14 4.50
N GLY A 190 -5.02 8.11 4.84
CA GLY A 190 -4.62 7.11 5.85
C GLY A 190 -3.32 6.41 5.50
N ALA A 191 -3.19 5.95 4.25
CA ALA A 191 -1.95 5.33 3.77
C ALA A 191 -0.75 6.28 3.84
N MET A 192 -0.92 7.56 3.52
CA MET A 192 0.13 8.57 3.66
C MET A 192 0.54 8.72 5.13
N CYS A 193 -0.42 8.87 6.05
CA CYS A 193 -0.12 8.99 7.49
C CYS A 193 0.63 7.77 8.03
N ILE A 194 0.14 6.56 7.72
CA ILE A 194 0.71 5.28 8.19
C ILE A 194 2.12 5.09 7.64
N ASN A 195 2.30 5.31 6.33
CA ASN A 195 3.62 5.19 5.71
C ASN A 195 4.58 6.30 6.16
N ALA A 196 4.10 7.50 6.49
CA ALA A 196 4.95 8.59 6.99
C ALA A 196 5.60 8.21 8.31
N VAL A 197 4.80 7.74 9.27
CA VAL A 197 5.33 7.35 10.58
C VAL A 197 6.15 6.07 10.49
N ALA A 198 5.75 5.08 9.69
CA ALA A 198 6.53 3.88 9.48
C ALA A 198 7.88 4.17 8.81
N ALA A 199 7.90 4.98 7.74
CA ALA A 199 9.13 5.41 7.08
C ALA A 199 10.05 6.17 8.05
N ALA A 200 9.51 7.11 8.85
CA ALA A 200 10.29 7.83 9.84
C ALA A 200 10.89 6.88 10.91
N THR A 201 10.10 5.93 11.41
CA THR A 201 10.55 4.91 12.37
C THR A 201 11.65 4.03 11.77
N PHE A 202 11.51 3.58 10.52
CA PHE A 202 12.52 2.76 9.85
C PHE A 202 13.80 3.53 9.55
N VAL A 203 13.70 4.78 9.10
CA VAL A 203 14.86 5.67 8.91
C VAL A 203 15.61 5.85 10.23
N ALA A 204 14.90 6.13 11.33
CA ALA A 204 15.51 6.31 12.65
C ALA A 204 16.19 5.04 13.18
N SER A 205 15.70 3.85 12.81
CA SER A 205 16.28 2.57 13.23
C SER A 205 17.52 2.14 12.43
N GLY A 206 17.81 2.78 11.29
CA GLY A 206 18.98 2.46 10.46
C GLY A 206 18.87 1.20 9.60
N ILE A 207 17.72 0.50 9.56
CA ILE A 207 17.55 -0.75 8.79
C ILE A 207 17.30 -0.53 7.28
N VAL A 208 17.21 0.73 6.85
CA VAL A 208 16.88 1.13 5.47
C VAL A 208 18.10 1.00 4.57
N ASN A 209 17.97 0.26 3.46
CA ASN A 209 18.98 0.19 2.43
C ASN A 209 18.85 1.37 1.47
N TRP A 210 19.58 2.46 1.74
CA TRP A 210 19.50 3.70 0.96
C TRP A 210 19.76 3.57 -0.55
N PRO A 211 20.81 2.84 -1.00
CA PRO A 211 21.01 2.61 -2.44
C PRO A 211 19.78 1.99 -3.13
N VAL A 212 19.16 1.01 -2.48
CA VAL A 212 17.95 0.36 -2.99
C VAL A 212 16.76 1.31 -2.89
N ALA A 213 16.59 2.04 -1.79
CA ALA A 213 15.50 2.99 -1.59
C ALA A 213 15.49 4.09 -2.67
N ILE A 214 16.67 4.64 -2.99
CA ILE A 214 16.82 5.69 -4.01
C ILE A 214 16.51 5.13 -5.40
N ALA A 215 17.03 3.95 -5.75
CA ALA A 215 16.72 3.28 -7.01
C ALA A 215 15.23 3.02 -7.16
N MET A 216 14.59 2.54 -6.08
CA MET A 216 13.16 2.27 -6.05
C MET A 216 12.32 3.53 -6.13
N ALA A 217 12.70 4.61 -5.45
CA ALA A 217 11.99 5.87 -5.51
C ALA A 217 12.06 6.46 -6.93
N ALA A 218 13.25 6.48 -7.54
CA ALA A 218 13.43 6.97 -8.91
C ALA A 218 12.65 6.13 -9.92
N GLY A 219 12.76 4.80 -9.84
CA GLY A 219 12.03 3.88 -10.72
C GLY A 219 10.52 4.01 -10.53
N GLY A 220 10.05 3.96 -9.28
CA GLY A 220 8.64 4.07 -8.92
C GLY A 220 7.99 5.38 -9.37
N LEU A 221 8.69 6.51 -9.24
CA LEU A 221 8.22 7.81 -9.75
C LEU A 221 8.15 7.82 -11.28
N ALA A 222 9.21 7.35 -11.95
CA ALA A 222 9.26 7.28 -13.41
C ALA A 222 8.14 6.37 -13.97
N GLY A 223 7.95 5.19 -13.37
CA GLY A 223 6.92 4.24 -13.75
C GLY A 223 5.50 4.68 -13.37
N GLY A 224 5.32 5.36 -12.23
CA GLY A 224 4.04 5.91 -11.82
C GLY A 224 3.58 7.05 -12.75
N TYR A 225 4.49 7.97 -13.11
CA TYR A 225 4.19 9.11 -13.97
C TYR A 225 4.04 8.70 -15.46
N GLY A 226 5.00 7.91 -15.99
CA GLY A 226 5.04 7.52 -17.39
C GLY A 226 4.32 6.21 -17.71
N GLY A 227 4.40 5.24 -16.81
CA GLY A 227 3.92 3.86 -17.02
C GLY A 227 2.42 3.67 -16.86
N ALA A 228 1.70 4.60 -16.21
CA ALA A 228 0.24 4.55 -16.11
C ALA A 228 -0.42 4.49 -17.50
N ARG A 229 0.08 5.26 -18.46
CA ARG A 229 -0.45 5.28 -19.84
C ARG A 229 -0.17 3.97 -20.59
N LEU A 230 0.99 3.35 -20.36
CA LEU A 230 1.36 2.08 -20.99
C LEU A 230 0.56 0.92 -20.39
N ALA A 231 0.41 0.89 -19.06
CA ALA A 231 -0.38 -0.11 -18.36
C ALA A 231 -1.88 -0.06 -18.76
N LEU A 232 -2.40 1.14 -19.07
CA LEU A 232 -3.75 1.29 -19.64
C LEU A 232 -3.88 0.68 -21.04
N ARG A 233 -2.83 0.68 -21.86
CA ARG A 233 -2.85 0.06 -23.21
C ARG A 233 -2.86 -1.47 -23.16
N VAL A 234 -2.18 -2.07 -22.18
CA VAL A 234 -2.15 -3.54 -21.98
C VAL A 234 -3.49 -4.06 -21.43
N GLY A 235 -4.32 -3.16 -20.90
CA GLY A 235 -5.64 -3.48 -20.35
C GLY A 235 -5.56 -3.91 -18.89
N GLN A 236 -6.42 -3.32 -18.06
CA GLN A 236 -6.42 -3.48 -16.60
C GLN A 236 -6.53 -4.95 -16.14
N GLN A 237 -7.21 -5.80 -16.92
CA GLN A 237 -7.35 -7.21 -16.62
C GLN A 237 -6.03 -7.98 -16.68
N TRP A 238 -5.17 -7.66 -17.64
CA TRP A 238 -3.88 -8.32 -17.84
C TRP A 238 -2.87 -7.88 -16.78
N VAL A 239 -2.83 -6.58 -16.48
CA VAL A 239 -2.03 -6.04 -15.37
C VAL A 239 -2.40 -6.74 -14.06
N ARG A 240 -3.69 -6.88 -13.78
CA ARG A 240 -4.16 -7.57 -12.57
C ARG A 240 -3.76 -9.04 -12.55
N ARG A 241 -3.91 -9.77 -13.67
CA ARG A 241 -3.47 -11.18 -13.77
C ARG A 241 -1.97 -11.32 -13.53
N ALA A 242 -1.16 -10.41 -14.09
CA ALA A 242 0.28 -10.40 -13.89
C ALA A 242 0.65 -10.18 -12.41
N VAL A 243 0.04 -9.20 -11.74
CA VAL A 243 0.27 -8.96 -10.29
C VAL A 243 -0.09 -10.18 -9.46
N VAL A 244 -1.23 -10.81 -9.74
CA VAL A 244 -1.65 -12.02 -9.03
C VAL A 244 -0.69 -13.18 -9.27
N ALA A 245 -0.26 -13.39 -10.51
CA ALA A 245 0.71 -14.42 -10.85
C ALA A 245 2.07 -14.17 -10.16
N ILE A 246 2.55 -12.93 -10.14
CA ILE A 246 3.78 -12.53 -9.43
C ILE A 246 3.62 -12.77 -7.93
N GLY A 247 2.50 -12.36 -7.33
CA GLY A 247 2.24 -12.54 -5.90
C GLY A 247 2.22 -14.02 -5.48
N PHE A 248 1.54 -14.89 -6.24
CA PHE A 248 1.54 -16.33 -5.98
C PHE A 248 2.92 -16.96 -6.24
N SER A 249 3.62 -16.55 -7.29
CA SER A 249 4.97 -17.05 -7.58
C SER A 249 5.96 -16.64 -6.48
N ALA A 250 5.86 -15.40 -6.00
CA ALA A 250 6.64 -14.90 -4.89
C ALA A 250 6.35 -15.67 -3.60
N PHE A 251 5.07 -15.92 -3.29
CA PHE A 251 4.67 -16.76 -2.15
C PHE A 251 5.31 -18.15 -2.23
N LEU A 252 5.18 -18.84 -3.38
CA LEU A 252 5.76 -20.18 -3.57
C LEU A 252 7.29 -20.15 -3.46
N TRP A 253 7.94 -19.15 -4.06
CA TRP A 253 9.40 -19.02 -4.01
C TRP A 253 9.89 -18.78 -2.57
N LEU A 254 9.27 -17.85 -1.84
CA LEU A 254 9.60 -17.55 -0.44
C LEU A 254 9.33 -18.74 0.50
N MET A 255 8.41 -19.63 0.13
CA MET A 255 8.14 -20.88 0.86
C MET A 255 9.16 -21.98 0.57
N LEU A 256 9.60 -22.10 -0.69
CA LEU A 256 10.38 -23.23 -1.17
C LEU A 256 11.91 -23.02 -1.09
N PHE A 257 12.38 -21.77 -1.15
CA PHE A 257 13.79 -21.44 -1.34
C PHE A 257 14.39 -20.57 -0.22
N ARG A 258 14.04 -20.88 1.04
CA ARG A 258 14.68 -20.27 2.22
C ARG A 258 16.11 -20.77 2.44
#